data_AF-A0A3D4NTR8-F1
#
_entry.id   AF-A0A3D4NTR8-F1
#
_cell.length_a   1.000
_cell.length_b   1.000
_cell.length_c   1.000
_cell.angle_alpha   90.00
_cell.angle_beta   90.00
_cell.angle_gamma   90.00
#
_symmetry.space_group_name_H-M   'P 1'
#
loop_
_entity.id
_entity.type
_entity.pdbx_description
1 polymer ?
#
loop_
_entity_poly.entity_id
_entity_poly.type
_entity_poly.pdbx_seq_one_letter_code
_entity_poly.pdbx_strand_id
1 'polypeptide(L)'
;LETSMNKAAETAVTQAQPILVDAVKKMSVEDAKGILSGGNDSATQYLSKTSREQIRAKFLPIVKQATDQVGLAKQYNSFAGQAATLGVLDAKNANIESYVTEQALNGLFEMIGKQEETIRQNPAAAATSLAKKVFGTL
;
A
#
# COMPACT_ATOMS: atom_id res chain seq x y z
N LEU A 1 6.54 3.08 -20.83
CA LEU A 1 6.16 3.61 -19.50
C LEU A 1 5.19 2.68 -18.80
N GLU A 2 4.02 2.44 -19.40
CA GLU A 2 2.98 1.57 -18.85
C GLU A 2 3.49 0.16 -18.49
N THR A 3 4.21 -0.51 -19.39
CA THR A 3 4.77 -1.85 -19.12
C THR A 3 5.75 -1.88 -17.95
N SER A 4 6.68 -0.92 -17.88
CA SER A 4 7.65 -0.82 -16.78
C SER A 4 6.94 -0.53 -15.45
N MET A 5 5.90 0.30 -15.48
CA MET A 5 5.13 0.67 -14.29
C MET A 5 4.24 -0.48 -13.81
N ASN A 6 3.63 -1.23 -14.72
CA ASN A 6 2.84 -2.43 -14.38
C ASN A 6 3.74 -3.51 -13.77
N LYS A 7 4.95 -3.70 -14.31
CA LYS A 7 5.91 -4.64 -13.76
C LYS A 7 6.45 -4.20 -12.40
N ALA A 8 6.67 -2.89 -12.22
CA ALA A 8 7.03 -2.31 -10.93
C ALA A 8 5.90 -2.54 -9.91
N ALA A 9 4.64 -2.33 -10.29
CA ALA A 9 3.48 -2.57 -9.44
C ALA A 9 3.32 -4.05 -9.06
N GLU A 10 3.46 -4.97 -10.01
CA GLU A 10 3.42 -6.42 -9.75
C GLU A 10 4.52 -6.82 -8.76
N THR A 11 5.76 -6.38 -9.02
CA THR A 11 6.89 -6.64 -8.12
C THR A 11 6.64 -6.04 -6.73
N ALA A 12 6.14 -4.81 -6.65
CA ALA A 12 5.84 -4.14 -5.41
C ALA A 12 4.78 -4.92 -4.59
N VAL A 13 3.71 -5.41 -5.22
CA VAL A 13 2.67 -6.23 -4.55
C VAL A 13 3.27 -7.50 -3.94
N THR A 14 4.20 -8.18 -4.63
CA THR A 14 4.88 -9.37 -4.05
C THR A 14 5.67 -9.03 -2.78
N GLN A 15 6.18 -7.81 -2.67
CA GLN A 15 6.90 -7.35 -1.48
C GLN A 15 5.96 -6.88 -0.37
N ALA A 16 4.77 -6.36 -0.71
CA ALA A 16 3.78 -5.91 0.27
C ALA A 16 3.10 -7.09 0.99
N GLN A 17 2.80 -8.17 0.26
CA GLN A 17 2.05 -9.31 0.78
C GLN A 17 2.62 -9.90 2.08
N PRO A 18 3.91 -10.28 2.20
CA PRO A 18 4.45 -10.85 3.43
C PRO A 18 4.38 -9.88 4.61
N ILE A 19 4.49 -8.57 4.36
CA ILE A 19 4.41 -7.53 5.38
C ILE A 19 2.96 -7.41 5.90
N LEU A 20 1.97 -7.40 5.01
CA LEU A 20 0.57 -7.38 5.39
C LEU A 20 0.17 -8.63 6.17
N VAL A 21 0.64 -9.80 5.75
CA VAL A 21 0.41 -11.06 6.47
C VAL A 21 1.05 -11.03 7.87
N ASP A 22 2.27 -10.53 8.00
CA ASP A 22 2.93 -10.37 9.30
C ASP A 22 2.18 -9.40 10.21
N ALA A 23 1.68 -8.29 9.68
CA ALA A 23 0.84 -7.35 10.42
C ALA A 23 -0.46 -7.99 10.95
N VAL A 24 -1.08 -8.89 10.17
CA VAL A 24 -2.23 -9.68 10.63
C VAL A 24 -1.83 -10.69 11.70
N LYS A 25 -0.70 -11.38 11.54
CA LYS A 25 -0.22 -12.36 12.53
C LYS A 25 0.13 -11.72 13.87
N LYS A 26 0.58 -10.47 13.87
CA LYS A 26 0.92 -9.70 15.08
C LYS A 26 -0.28 -8.96 15.68
N MET A 27 -1.46 -9.07 15.09
CA MET A 27 -2.67 -8.42 15.58
C MET A 27 -3.03 -8.92 16.98
N SER A 28 -3.21 -7.99 17.91
CA SER A 28 -3.69 -8.32 19.25
C SER A 28 -5.20 -8.59 19.25
N VAL A 29 -5.70 -9.15 20.35
CA VAL A 29 -7.16 -9.33 20.54
C VAL A 29 -7.86 -7.98 20.63
N GLU A 30 -7.19 -6.98 21.20
CA GLU A 30 -7.66 -5.61 21.32
C GLU A 30 -7.80 -4.96 19.94
N ASP A 31 -6.79 -5.11 19.07
CA ASP A 31 -6.84 -4.62 17.69
C ASP A 31 -7.98 -5.28 16.92
N ALA A 32 -8.13 -6.61 17.05
CA ALA A 32 -9.20 -7.35 16.39
C ALA A 32 -10.59 -6.87 16.84
N LYS A 33 -10.79 -6.64 18.15
CA LYS A 33 -12.03 -6.04 18.68
C LYS A 33 -12.26 -4.63 18.15
N GLY A 34 -11.20 -3.81 18.08
CA GLY A 34 -11.26 -2.47 17.50
C GLY A 34 -11.68 -2.49 16.04
N ILE A 35 -11.16 -3.44 15.25
CA ILE A 35 -11.55 -3.61 13.84
C ILE A 35 -13.02 -4.04 13.71
N LEU A 36 -13.48 -4.98 14.54
CA LEU A 36 -14.85 -5.49 14.51
C LEU A 36 -15.89 -4.43 14.92
N SER A 37 -15.55 -3.59 15.90
CA SER A 37 -16.45 -2.54 16.41
C SER A 37 -16.27 -1.18 15.73
N GLY A 38 -15.22 -1.01 14.94
CA GLY A 38 -14.91 0.23 14.24
C GLY A 38 -15.69 0.43 12.93
N GLY A 39 -15.42 1.55 12.27
CA GLY A 39 -16.00 1.94 10.99
C GLY A 39 -15.60 1.05 9.80
N ASN A 40 -16.11 1.43 8.62
CA ASN A 40 -16.06 0.63 7.40
C ASN A 40 -14.65 0.31 6.87
N ASP A 41 -13.63 1.03 7.32
CA ASP A 41 -12.24 0.93 6.89
C ASP A 41 -11.27 0.59 8.05
N SER A 42 -11.78 0.13 9.19
CA SER A 42 -10.96 -0.07 10.40
C SER A 42 -9.83 -1.08 10.21
N ALA A 43 -10.05 -2.15 9.45
CA ALA A 43 -8.99 -3.12 9.14
C ALA A 43 -7.93 -2.48 8.24
N THR A 44 -8.35 -1.67 7.28
CA THR A 44 -7.49 -0.93 6.36
C THR A 44 -6.63 0.08 7.12
N GLN A 45 -7.21 0.83 8.05
CA GLN A 45 -6.47 1.76 8.91
C GLN A 45 -5.45 1.04 9.79
N TYR A 46 -5.83 -0.10 10.39
CA TYR A 46 -4.90 -0.93 11.16
C TYR A 46 -3.72 -1.39 10.30
N LEU A 47 -3.99 -1.97 9.13
CA LEU A 47 -2.95 -2.42 8.21
C LEU A 47 -2.08 -1.26 7.77
N SER A 48 -2.65 -0.10 7.46
CA SER A 48 -1.88 1.08 7.06
C SER A 48 -0.94 1.53 8.18
N LYS A 49 -1.45 1.67 9.41
CA LYS A 49 -0.66 2.06 10.57
C LYS A 49 0.50 1.10 10.85
N THR A 50 0.30 -0.20 10.67
CA THR A 50 1.25 -1.24 11.09
C THR A 50 2.22 -1.67 9.99
N SER A 51 1.89 -1.45 8.72
CA SER A 51 2.67 -1.97 7.58
C SER A 51 3.13 -0.91 6.58
N ARG A 52 2.49 0.27 6.51
CA ARG A 52 2.72 1.23 5.42
C ARG A 52 4.18 1.65 5.27
N GLU A 53 4.87 1.97 6.36
CA GLU A 53 6.27 2.41 6.29
C GLU A 53 7.23 1.27 5.89
N GLN A 54 6.94 0.04 6.28
CA GLN A 54 7.72 -1.12 5.84
C GLN A 54 7.50 -1.41 4.34
N ILE A 55 6.26 -1.29 3.88
CA ILE A 55 5.91 -1.41 2.45
C ILE A 55 6.58 -0.28 1.66
N ARG A 56 6.55 0.95 2.17
CA ARG A 56 7.23 2.11 1.57
C ARG A 56 8.71 1.84 1.35
N ALA A 57 9.40 1.32 2.36
CA ALA A 57 10.82 1.01 2.27
C ALA A 57 11.14 -0.04 1.18
N LYS A 58 10.20 -0.95 0.87
CA LYS A 58 10.32 -1.91 -0.23
C LYS A 58 9.93 -1.33 -1.58
N PHE A 59 8.95 -0.45 -1.62
CA PHE A 59 8.43 0.13 -2.86
C PHE A 59 9.38 1.17 -3.43
N LEU A 60 9.99 2.01 -2.59
CA LEU A 60 10.85 3.11 -3.02
C LEU A 60 11.95 2.70 -4.02
N PRO A 61 12.77 1.64 -3.80
CA PRO A 61 13.79 1.25 -4.77
C PRO A 61 13.20 0.71 -6.09
N ILE A 62 12.03 0.04 -6.05
CA ILE A 62 11.36 -0.48 -7.24
C ILE A 62 10.81 0.67 -8.08
N VAL A 63 10.13 1.62 -7.43
CA VAL A 63 9.61 2.84 -8.05
C VAL A 63 10.75 3.64 -8.63
N LYS A 64 11.84 3.84 -7.87
CA LYS A 64 13.03 4.54 -8.34
C LYS A 64 13.60 3.93 -9.62
N GLN A 65 13.78 2.61 -9.66
CA GLN A 65 14.25 1.93 -10.86
C GLN A 65 13.31 2.15 -12.05
N ALA A 66 11.99 2.15 -11.83
CA ALA A 66 11.00 2.38 -12.88
C ALA A 66 10.98 3.83 -13.36
N THR A 67 11.16 4.80 -12.47
CA THR A 67 11.15 6.24 -12.79
C THR A 67 12.47 6.74 -13.36
N ASP A 68 13.62 6.15 -12.97
CA ASP A 68 14.94 6.52 -13.48
C ASP A 68 15.07 6.23 -14.99
N GLN A 69 14.26 5.30 -15.52
CA GLN A 69 14.16 5.02 -16.96
C GLN A 69 13.38 6.09 -17.74
N VAL A 70 12.80 7.07 -17.05
CA VAL A 70 11.92 8.08 -17.62
C VAL A 70 12.58 9.45 -17.50
N GLY A 71 12.86 10.11 -18.62
CA GLY A 71 13.50 11.44 -18.64
C GLY A 71 12.77 12.51 -17.83
N LEU A 72 11.46 12.33 -17.57
CA LEU A 72 10.64 13.21 -16.73
C LEU A 72 11.11 13.28 -15.27
N ALA A 73 11.75 12.23 -14.75
CA ALA A 73 12.26 12.21 -13.39
C ALA A 73 13.33 13.28 -13.14
N LYS A 74 14.17 13.56 -14.15
CA LYS A 74 15.22 14.59 -14.05
C LYS A 74 14.64 16.00 -13.89
N GLN A 75 13.57 16.31 -14.62
CA GLN A 75 12.99 17.66 -14.62
C GLN A 75 12.20 17.93 -13.34
N TYR A 76 11.44 16.94 -12.85
CA TYR A 76 10.78 17.05 -11.55
C TYR A 76 11.78 17.17 -10.40
N ASN A 77 12.83 16.34 -10.39
CA ASN A 77 13.82 16.34 -9.31
C ASN A 77 14.63 17.65 -9.24
N SER A 78 14.85 18.33 -10.37
CA SER A 78 15.46 19.67 -10.39
C SER A 78 14.56 20.71 -9.69
N PHE A 79 13.25 20.70 -9.98
CA PHE A 79 12.29 21.63 -9.40
C PHE A 79 11.98 21.31 -7.92
N ALA A 80 11.67 20.05 -7.62
CA ALA A 80 11.35 19.60 -6.27
C ALA A 80 12.55 19.75 -5.32
N GLY A 81 13.77 19.48 -5.80
CA GLY A 81 15.00 19.69 -5.04
C GLY A 81 15.21 21.16 -4.65
N GLN A 82 14.94 22.11 -5.55
CA GLN A 82 15.02 23.55 -5.25
C GLN A 82 13.92 24.02 -4.29
N ALA A 83 12.73 23.45 -4.36
CA ALA A 83 11.64 23.80 -3.44
C ALA A 83 11.80 23.16 -2.05
N ALA A 84 12.45 21.99 -1.95
CA ALA A 84 12.79 21.35 -0.68
C ALA A 84 13.88 22.11 0.09
N THR A 85 14.90 22.66 -0.59
CA THR A 85 15.94 23.49 0.06
C THR A 85 15.38 24.79 0.64
N LEU A 86 14.24 25.26 0.15
CA LEU A 86 13.51 26.41 0.66
C LEU A 86 12.55 26.06 1.81
N GLY A 87 12.47 24.78 2.21
CA GLY A 87 11.59 24.32 3.29
C GLY A 87 10.09 24.33 2.96
N VAL A 88 9.74 24.49 1.68
CA VAL A 88 8.34 24.64 1.22
C VAL A 88 7.68 23.28 0.94
N LEU A 89 8.47 22.22 0.75
CA LEU A 89 7.99 20.87 0.46
C LEU A 89 8.31 19.88 1.58
N ASP A 90 7.32 19.07 1.93
CA ASP A 90 7.48 17.92 2.82
C ASP A 90 8.50 16.92 2.24
N ALA A 91 9.33 16.31 3.08
CA ALA A 91 10.40 15.40 2.66
C ALA A 91 9.87 14.21 1.84
N LYS A 92 8.61 13.84 2.06
CA LYS A 92 7.92 12.78 1.31
C LYS A 92 7.64 13.15 -0.17
N ASN A 93 7.68 14.43 -0.50
CA ASN A 93 7.47 15.00 -1.84
C ASN A 93 8.74 15.62 -2.44
N ALA A 94 9.89 15.43 -1.80
CA ALA A 94 11.15 16.08 -2.21
C ALA A 94 11.71 15.56 -3.55
N ASN A 95 11.21 14.43 -4.05
CA ASN A 95 11.56 13.87 -5.36
C ASN A 95 10.42 13.03 -5.94
N ILE A 96 10.48 12.78 -7.25
CA ILE A 96 9.40 12.09 -7.98
C ILE A 96 9.24 10.65 -7.48
N GLU A 97 10.32 10.02 -7.07
CA GLU A 97 10.32 8.63 -6.60
C GLU A 97 9.52 8.49 -5.31
N SER A 98 9.72 9.42 -4.37
CA SER A 98 9.00 9.44 -3.09
C SER A 98 7.53 9.77 -3.31
N TYR A 99 7.22 10.74 -4.18
CA TYR A 99 5.85 11.09 -4.52
C TYR A 99 5.11 9.90 -5.16
N VAL A 100 5.68 9.27 -6.19
CA VAL A 100 5.08 8.12 -6.86
C VAL A 100 4.96 6.92 -5.92
N THR A 101 5.93 6.72 -5.02
CA THR A 101 5.85 5.69 -3.98
C THR A 101 4.66 5.92 -3.05
N GLU A 102 4.44 7.15 -2.59
CA GLU A 102 3.27 7.47 -1.76
C GLU A 102 1.96 7.31 -2.51
N GLN A 103 1.90 7.65 -3.81
CA GLN A 103 0.73 7.40 -4.65
C GLN A 103 0.45 5.89 -4.80
N ALA A 104 1.49 5.08 -5.01
CA ALA A 104 1.35 3.63 -5.08
C ALA A 104 0.85 3.03 -3.75
N LEU A 105 1.35 3.53 -2.61
CA LEU A 105 0.85 3.14 -1.29
C LEU A 105 -0.61 3.57 -1.08
N ASN A 106 -0.98 4.78 -1.49
CA ASN A 106 -2.36 5.24 -1.42
C ASN A 106 -3.29 4.33 -2.23
N GLY A 107 -2.94 4.02 -3.47
CA GLY A 107 -3.72 3.09 -4.31
C GLY A 107 -3.80 1.69 -3.70
N LEU A 108 -2.71 1.17 -3.14
CA LEU A 108 -2.72 -0.13 -2.46
C LEU A 108 -3.72 -0.15 -1.30
N PHE A 109 -3.67 0.83 -0.40
CA PHE A 109 -4.57 0.89 0.75
C PHE A 109 -6.01 1.25 0.38
N GLU A 110 -6.21 2.02 -0.69
CA GLU A 110 -7.54 2.25 -1.26
C GLU A 110 -8.19 0.93 -1.73
N MET A 111 -7.43 0.08 -2.43
CA MET A 111 -7.93 -1.22 -2.88
C MET A 111 -8.22 -2.17 -1.73
N ILE A 112 -7.39 -2.15 -0.67
CA ILE A 112 -7.67 -2.90 0.56
C ILE A 112 -8.97 -2.39 1.21
N GLY A 113 -9.17 -1.07 1.28
CA GLY A 113 -10.40 -0.45 1.79
C GLY A 113 -11.65 -0.87 1.03
N LYS A 114 -11.61 -0.86 -0.30
CA LYS A 114 -12.73 -1.34 -1.14
C LYS A 114 -13.05 -2.82 -0.89
N GLN A 115 -12.02 -3.64 -0.69
CA GLN A 115 -12.20 -5.05 -0.38
C GLN A 115 -12.79 -5.26 1.03
N GLU A 116 -12.34 -4.48 2.02
CA GLU A 116 -12.91 -4.47 3.36
C GLU A 116 -14.39 -4.08 3.32
N GLU A 117 -14.73 -3.00 2.61
CA GLU A 117 -16.11 -2.54 2.45
C GLU A 117 -16.99 -3.65 1.87
N THR A 118 -16.52 -4.32 0.82
CA THR A 118 -17.22 -5.46 0.20
C THR A 118 -17.48 -6.59 1.21
N ILE A 119 -16.50 -6.90 2.06
CA ILE A 119 -16.63 -7.91 3.11
C ILE A 119 -17.65 -7.47 4.16
N ARG A 120 -17.64 -6.20 4.57
CA ARG A 120 -18.57 -5.65 5.56
C ARG A 120 -20.01 -5.57 5.05
N GLN A 121 -20.21 -5.29 3.76
CA GLN A 121 -21.52 -5.29 3.13
C GLN A 121 -22.13 -6.70 3.06
N ASN A 122 -21.32 -7.76 2.96
CA ASN A 122 -21.80 -9.14 2.91
C ASN A 122 -20.90 -10.14 3.67
N PRO A 123 -20.89 -10.09 5.02
CA PRO A 123 -19.98 -10.89 5.83
C PRO A 123 -20.29 -12.39 5.75
N ALA A 124 -21.56 -12.76 5.61
CA ALA A 124 -21.97 -14.17 5.50
C ALA A 124 -21.45 -14.81 4.19
N ALA A 125 -21.55 -14.09 3.05
CA ALA A 125 -21.00 -14.57 1.79
C ALA A 125 -19.47 -14.64 1.84
N ALA A 126 -18.81 -13.63 2.42
CA ALA A 126 -17.36 -13.62 2.60
C ALA A 126 -16.89 -14.83 3.42
N ALA A 127 -17.50 -15.10 4.58
CA ALA A 127 -17.19 -16.25 5.43
C ALA A 127 -17.38 -17.58 4.69
N THR A 128 -18.52 -17.74 3.99
CA THR A 128 -18.82 -18.95 3.21
C THR A 128 -17.82 -19.17 2.09
N SER A 129 -17.44 -18.11 1.37
CA SER A 129 -16.47 -18.18 0.27
C SER A 129 -15.09 -18.57 0.76
N LEU A 130 -14.66 -18.03 1.90
CA LEU A 130 -13.37 -18.34 2.51
C LEU A 130 -13.33 -19.78 3.01
N ALA A 131 -14.39 -20.22 3.69
CA ALA A 131 -14.53 -21.61 4.13
C ALA A 131 -14.47 -22.58 2.93
N LYS A 132 -15.21 -22.32 1.86
CA LYS A 132 -15.15 -23.12 0.63
C LYS A 132 -13.74 -23.15 0.03
N LYS A 133 -13.02 -22.03 0.03
CA LYS A 133 -11.66 -21.96 -0.54
C LYS A 133 -10.63 -22.72 0.29
N VAL A 134 -10.73 -22.69 1.62
CA VAL A 134 -9.78 -23.37 2.52
C VAL A 134 -10.08 -24.87 2.60
N PHE A 135 -11.36 -25.24 2.73
CA PHE A 135 -11.76 -26.64 2.90
C PHE A 135 -12.01 -27.37 1.58
N GLY A 136 -12.18 -26.66 0.45
CA GLY A 136 -12.30 -27.27 -0.88
C GLY A 136 -10.96 -27.57 -1.55
N THR A 137 -9.85 -27.13 -0.96
CA THR A 137 -8.48 -27.49 -1.39
C THR A 137 -7.88 -28.63 -0.56
N LEU A 138 -8.62 -29.14 0.43
CA LEU A 138 -8.30 -30.32 1.23
C LEU A 138 -8.98 -31.55 0.62
#